data_AF-A0A1Z8LUX7-F1
#
_entry.id   AF-A0A1Z8LUX7-F1
#
_cell.length_a   1.000
_cell.length_b   1.000
_cell.length_c   1.000
_cell.angle_alpha   90.00
_cell.angle_beta   90.00
_cell.angle_gamma   90.00
#
_symmetry.space_group_name_H-M   'P 1'
#
loop_
_entity.id
_entity.type
_entity.pdbx_description
1 polymer ?
#
loop_
_entity_poly.entity_id
_entity_poly.type
_entity_poly.pdbx_seq_one_letter_code
_entity_poly.pdbx_strand_id
1 'polypeptide(L)'
;MSLAAMKKQNSLDSLLGAAQKESAPLEKKSYVDERIWKPTMDKTGNGYAVIRFLPAPDGEDLPWVKLWNHAFQGPTGQWFIENSLTTLGNNDPVSEYNSKLWNSGIESDKEIARKQKRKLSYYSNIYVVSDAANSENEGKVFLYRYGKKIFDKLMEAMQPPFPDAEPVNPFDFWEGANFKLKLRKVDGYWNYDLSSFDNKSALLDGDDDVLEEVHGKQYSLADFTSPTNFKSYDELKTRLDAVLSGTVVANTTVQTLMEDEPSSTIKVDTKPEPAPTVEVDDDAMSYFEKLAEE
;
A
#
# COMPACT_ATOMS: atom_id res chain seq x y z
N MET A 1 -28.46 26.36 -39.90
CA MET A 1 -29.12 25.64 -38.79
C MET A 1 -30.56 26.13 -38.69
N SER A 2 -31.56 25.25 -38.73
CA SER A 2 -32.98 25.66 -38.72
C SER A 2 -33.55 25.74 -37.30
N LEU A 3 -34.58 26.56 -37.09
CA LEU A 3 -35.32 26.66 -35.81
C LEU A 3 -35.89 25.30 -35.33
N ALA A 4 -36.16 24.38 -36.26
CA ALA A 4 -36.58 23.02 -35.95
C ALA A 4 -35.44 22.15 -35.35
N ALA A 5 -34.18 22.41 -35.74
CA ALA A 5 -33.01 21.74 -35.17
C ALA A 5 -32.71 22.23 -33.74
N MET A 6 -32.90 23.52 -33.46
CA MET A 6 -32.75 24.08 -32.10
C MET A 6 -33.80 23.56 -31.11
N LYS A 7 -35.04 23.30 -31.55
CA LYS A 7 -36.08 22.69 -30.71
C LYS A 7 -35.80 21.23 -30.34
N LYS A 8 -35.05 20.48 -31.15
CA LYS A 8 -34.64 19.10 -30.85
C LYS A 8 -33.42 19.01 -29.95
N GLN A 9 -32.54 20.02 -29.96
CA GLN A 9 -31.36 20.08 -29.07
C GLN A 9 -31.69 20.59 -27.65
N ASN A 10 -32.77 21.35 -27.48
CA ASN A 10 -33.22 21.89 -26.19
C ASN A 10 -34.33 21.04 -25.53
N SER A 11 -34.31 19.71 -25.67
CA SER A 11 -35.21 18.90 -24.86
C SER A 11 -34.72 18.89 -23.41
N LEU A 12 -35.63 19.12 -22.47
CA LEU A 12 -35.36 19.07 -21.02
C LEU A 12 -34.69 17.74 -20.63
N ASP A 13 -35.00 16.65 -21.31
CA ASP A 13 -34.37 15.33 -21.11
C ASP A 13 -32.88 15.30 -21.49
N SER A 14 -32.47 16.05 -22.52
CA SER A 14 -31.05 16.18 -22.91
C SER A 14 -30.27 16.98 -21.86
N LEU A 15 -30.88 18.03 -21.31
CA LEU A 15 -30.28 18.86 -20.27
C LEU A 15 -30.26 18.16 -18.90
N LEU A 16 -31.33 17.44 -18.53
CA LEU A 16 -31.35 16.59 -17.33
C LEU A 16 -30.36 15.43 -17.44
N GLY A 17 -30.28 14.78 -18.60
CA GLY A 17 -29.31 13.72 -18.84
C GLY A 17 -27.86 14.21 -18.80
N ALA A 18 -27.60 15.45 -19.24
CA ALA A 18 -26.29 16.08 -19.10
C ALA A 18 -25.98 16.44 -17.64
N ALA A 19 -26.93 17.04 -16.91
CA ALA A 19 -26.77 17.38 -15.49
C ALA A 19 -26.63 16.14 -14.59
N GLN A 20 -27.28 15.02 -14.93
CA GLN A 20 -27.11 13.73 -14.25
C GLN A 20 -25.76 13.09 -14.54
N LYS A 21 -25.18 13.29 -15.74
CA LYS A 21 -23.81 12.84 -16.05
C LYS A 21 -22.75 13.71 -15.36
N GLU A 22 -23.02 14.99 -15.15
CA GLU A 22 -22.16 15.92 -14.42
C GLU A 22 -22.21 15.71 -12.90
N SER A 23 -23.35 15.24 -12.38
CA SER A 23 -23.55 14.90 -10.96
C SER A 23 -23.36 13.42 -10.64
N ALA A 24 -23.12 12.57 -11.64
CA ALA A 24 -22.71 11.20 -11.42
C ALA A 24 -21.35 11.20 -10.70
N PRO A 25 -21.15 10.36 -9.67
CA PRO A 25 -19.83 10.22 -9.07
C PRO A 25 -18.84 9.85 -10.18
N LEU A 26 -17.81 10.67 -10.37
CA LEU A 26 -16.66 10.33 -11.21
C LEU A 26 -16.27 8.88 -10.91
N GLU A 27 -16.35 8.02 -11.92
CA GLU A 27 -15.90 6.64 -11.76
C GLU A 27 -14.47 6.69 -11.22
N LYS A 28 -14.30 6.21 -9.98
CA LYS A 28 -12.98 5.96 -9.41
C LYS A 28 -12.36 4.90 -10.29
N LYS A 29 -11.58 5.30 -11.30
CA LYS A 29 -10.71 4.41 -12.04
C LYS A 29 -9.72 3.83 -11.03
N SER A 30 -10.09 2.67 -10.51
CA SER A 30 -9.23 1.82 -9.71
C SER A 30 -8.07 1.42 -10.62
N TYR A 31 -6.93 2.09 -10.49
CA TYR A 31 -5.71 1.72 -11.22
C TYR A 31 -5.07 0.51 -10.52
N VAL A 32 -5.82 -0.58 -10.33
CA VAL A 32 -5.25 -1.80 -9.74
C VAL A 32 -4.35 -2.44 -10.79
N ASP A 33 -3.08 -2.60 -10.45
CA ASP A 33 -2.15 -3.37 -11.27
C ASP A 33 -2.47 -4.86 -11.09
N GLU A 34 -3.16 -5.44 -12.08
CA GLU A 34 -3.61 -6.83 -12.08
C GLU A 34 -2.44 -7.84 -12.07
N ARG A 35 -1.22 -7.38 -12.35
CA ARG A 35 -0.01 -8.21 -12.27
C ARG A 35 0.41 -8.46 -10.81
N ILE A 36 -0.05 -7.65 -9.86
CA ILE A 36 0.37 -7.73 -8.47
C ILE A 36 -0.54 -8.69 -7.70
N TRP A 37 0.01 -9.83 -7.31
CA TRP A 37 -0.64 -10.74 -6.37
C TRP A 37 -0.56 -10.20 -4.95
N LYS A 38 -1.63 -10.42 -4.19
CA LYS A 38 -1.74 -10.03 -2.78
C LYS A 38 -2.27 -11.19 -1.96
N PRO A 39 -1.68 -11.48 -0.78
CA PRO A 39 -2.23 -12.47 0.12
C PRO A 39 -3.57 -12.00 0.67
N THR A 40 -4.58 -12.85 0.63
CA THR A 40 -5.90 -12.57 1.19
C THR A 40 -6.07 -13.20 2.57
N MET A 41 -6.75 -12.48 3.46
CA MET A 41 -7.12 -13.00 4.78
C MET A 41 -8.50 -13.64 4.72
N ASP A 42 -8.64 -14.76 5.42
CA ASP A 42 -9.94 -15.36 5.69
C ASP A 42 -10.73 -14.58 6.75
N LYS A 43 -11.96 -15.04 6.99
CA LYS A 43 -12.88 -14.43 7.97
C LYS A 43 -12.37 -14.52 9.42
N THR A 44 -11.38 -15.37 9.70
CA THR A 44 -10.76 -15.52 11.01
C THR A 44 -9.56 -14.59 11.21
N GLY A 45 -9.21 -13.81 10.18
CA GLY A 45 -8.06 -12.91 10.22
C GLY A 45 -6.72 -13.63 10.03
N ASN A 46 -6.74 -14.81 9.41
CA ASN A 46 -5.55 -15.56 9.03
C ASN A 46 -5.47 -15.66 7.50
N GLY A 47 -4.28 -15.65 6.94
CA GLY A 47 -4.05 -15.89 5.51
C GLY A 47 -2.99 -16.96 5.33
N TYR A 48 -3.19 -17.84 4.35
CA TYR A 48 -2.25 -18.88 4.01
C TYR A 48 -2.12 -19.01 2.50
N ALA A 49 -0.89 -18.96 2.02
CA ALA A 49 -0.55 -19.26 0.64
C ALA A 49 0.84 -19.91 0.57
N VAL A 50 1.07 -20.69 -0.47
CA VAL A 50 2.38 -21.24 -0.80
C VAL A 50 2.79 -20.61 -2.12
N ILE A 51 3.89 -19.86 -2.10
CA ILE A 51 4.44 -19.18 -3.27
C ILE A 51 5.88 -19.62 -3.49
N ARG A 52 6.37 -19.55 -4.72
CA ARG A 52 7.78 -19.78 -5.08
C ARG A 52 8.32 -18.49 -5.64
N PHE A 53 9.40 -17.98 -5.07
CA PHE A 53 10.12 -16.84 -5.65
C PHE A 53 10.87 -17.29 -6.89
N LEU A 54 10.81 -16.49 -7.95
CA LEU A 54 11.38 -16.81 -9.26
C LEU A 54 12.70 -16.07 -9.48
N PRO A 55 13.61 -16.60 -10.31
CA PRO A 55 14.90 -15.97 -10.61
C PRO A 55 14.72 -14.64 -11.34
N ALA A 56 15.84 -13.98 -11.66
CA ALA A 56 15.79 -12.74 -12.39
C ALA A 56 15.12 -12.96 -13.77
N PRO A 57 14.22 -12.05 -14.19
CA PRO A 57 13.67 -12.10 -15.54
C PRO A 57 14.76 -11.86 -16.58
N ASP A 58 14.47 -12.21 -17.84
CA ASP A 58 15.42 -12.03 -18.95
C ASP A 58 15.98 -10.61 -19.03
N GLY A 59 17.32 -10.52 -19.09
CA GLY A 59 18.03 -9.25 -19.22
C GLY A 59 18.17 -8.44 -17.93
N GLU A 60 17.77 -8.99 -16.77
CA GLU A 60 17.95 -8.35 -15.46
C GLU A 60 18.86 -9.18 -14.56
N ASP A 61 19.64 -8.51 -13.70
CA ASP A 61 20.63 -9.18 -12.83
C ASP A 61 20.05 -9.66 -11.50
N LEU A 62 18.97 -9.03 -11.03
CA LEU A 62 18.43 -9.23 -9.68
C LEU A 62 16.99 -9.77 -9.74
N PRO A 63 16.64 -10.77 -8.91
CA PRO A 63 15.28 -11.29 -8.82
C PRO A 63 14.35 -10.42 -7.97
N TRP A 64 14.83 -9.28 -7.46
CA TRP A 64 14.02 -8.30 -6.76
C TRP A 64 14.41 -6.88 -7.14
N VAL A 65 13.44 -5.97 -7.01
CA VAL A 65 13.66 -4.53 -7.10
C VAL A 65 13.24 -3.86 -5.79
N LYS A 66 14.00 -2.84 -5.40
CA LYS A 66 13.79 -2.05 -4.20
C LYS A 66 13.09 -0.75 -4.57
N LEU A 67 11.99 -0.41 -3.91
CA LEU A 67 11.26 0.84 -4.13
C LEU A 67 11.00 1.54 -2.80
N TRP A 68 11.32 2.83 -2.73
CA TRP A 68 10.90 3.71 -1.65
C TRP A 68 9.74 4.58 -2.12
N ASN A 69 8.72 4.74 -1.29
CA ASN A 69 7.62 5.68 -1.54
C ASN A 69 7.22 6.42 -0.26
N HIS A 70 6.58 7.58 -0.42
CA HIS A 70 5.91 8.28 0.66
C HIS A 70 4.39 8.07 0.53
N ALA A 71 3.71 7.86 1.66
CA ALA A 71 2.26 7.71 1.73
C ALA A 71 1.77 8.29 3.05
N PHE A 72 1.32 9.54 3.05
CA PHE A 72 0.83 10.23 4.25
C PHE A 72 -0.28 11.23 3.91
N GLN A 73 -1.03 11.61 4.94
CA GLN A 73 -2.08 12.61 4.83
C GLN A 73 -1.60 13.93 5.43
N GLY A 74 -1.76 15.02 4.68
CA GLY A 74 -1.48 16.38 5.14
C GLY A 74 -2.54 16.91 6.10
N PRO A 75 -2.32 18.09 6.71
CA PRO A 75 -3.20 18.66 7.73
C PRO A 75 -4.65 18.89 7.27
N THR A 76 -4.84 19.09 5.97
CA THR A 76 -6.15 19.35 5.34
C THR A 76 -6.84 18.08 4.83
N GLY A 77 -6.28 16.91 5.10
CA GLY A 77 -6.81 15.62 4.65
C GLY A 77 -6.36 15.21 3.23
N GLN A 78 -5.58 16.03 2.52
CA GLN A 78 -5.01 15.66 1.22
C GLN A 78 -3.93 14.60 1.37
N TRP A 79 -3.87 13.65 0.43
CA TRP A 79 -2.89 12.57 0.45
C TRP A 79 -1.67 12.90 -0.42
N PHE A 80 -0.49 12.67 0.14
CA PHE A 80 0.76 12.58 -0.61
C PHE A 80 1.13 11.11 -0.76
N ILE A 81 1.05 10.60 -1.99
CA ILE A 81 1.32 9.20 -2.34
C ILE A 81 2.19 9.22 -3.60
N GLU A 82 3.51 9.11 -3.42
CA GLU A 82 4.48 9.22 -4.53
C GLU A 82 5.71 8.36 -4.29
N ASN A 83 6.35 7.93 -5.38
CA ASN A 83 7.65 7.27 -5.32
C ASN A 83 8.73 8.27 -4.87
N SER A 84 9.64 7.81 -4.01
CA SER A 84 10.75 8.62 -3.51
C SER A 84 11.92 8.56 -4.48
N LEU A 85 12.45 9.73 -4.82
CA LEU A 85 13.66 9.88 -5.63
C LEU A 85 14.90 9.22 -5.00
N THR A 86 14.86 8.97 -3.69
CA THR A 86 15.91 8.23 -2.99
C THR A 86 16.06 6.78 -3.44
N THR A 87 15.04 6.22 -4.12
CA THR A 87 15.17 4.92 -4.81
C THR A 87 16.27 4.96 -5.87
N LEU A 88 16.39 6.08 -6.59
CA LEU A 88 17.38 6.29 -7.65
C LEU A 88 18.69 6.91 -7.11
N GLY A 89 18.82 7.05 -5.78
CA GLY A 89 19.96 7.73 -5.16
C GLY A 89 19.93 9.26 -5.24
N ASN A 90 18.81 9.84 -5.68
CA ASN A 90 18.65 11.29 -5.83
C ASN A 90 18.11 11.94 -4.55
N ASN A 91 18.26 13.27 -4.46
CA ASN A 91 17.64 14.08 -3.41
C ASN A 91 16.11 14.08 -3.53
N ASP A 92 15.43 14.11 -2.39
CA ASP A 92 13.98 13.97 -2.30
C ASP A 92 13.43 15.05 -1.36
N PRO A 93 12.44 15.86 -1.81
CA PRO A 93 11.99 17.03 -1.06
C PRO A 93 11.28 16.65 0.24
N VAL A 94 10.59 15.50 0.29
CA VAL A 94 9.95 15.00 1.51
C VAL A 94 10.99 14.55 2.52
N SER A 95 12.05 13.88 2.06
CA SER A 95 13.16 13.44 2.90
C SER A 95 13.95 14.62 3.49
N GLU A 96 14.17 15.68 2.70
CA GLU A 96 14.79 16.92 3.17
C GLU A 96 13.91 17.64 4.21
N TYR A 97 12.60 17.75 3.94
CA TYR A 97 11.64 18.35 4.87
C TYR A 97 11.57 17.57 6.19
N ASN A 98 11.45 16.25 6.13
CA ASN A 98 11.44 15.39 7.31
C ASN A 98 12.73 15.49 8.13
N SER A 99 13.87 15.66 7.47
CA SER A 99 15.15 15.85 8.17
C SER A 99 15.17 17.17 8.95
N LYS A 100 14.57 18.25 8.42
CA LYS A 100 14.41 19.52 9.15
C LYS A 100 13.50 19.37 10.37
N LEU A 101 12.36 18.70 10.20
CA LEU A 101 11.42 18.40 11.30
C LEU A 101 12.07 17.56 12.39
N TRP A 102 12.80 16.51 12.01
CA TRP A 102 13.48 15.64 12.98
C TRP A 102 14.54 16.39 13.80
N ASN A 103 15.28 17.28 13.13
CA ASN A 103 16.37 18.06 13.73
C ASN A 103 15.89 19.32 14.47
N SER A 104 14.60 19.67 14.43
CA SER A 104 14.06 20.81 15.19
C SER A 104 14.11 20.57 16.70
N GLY A 105 14.17 19.30 17.12
CA GLY A 105 14.16 18.90 18.53
C GLY A 105 12.76 18.87 19.16
N ILE A 106 11.73 19.33 18.44
CA ILE A 106 10.34 19.39 18.90
C ILE A 106 9.68 18.03 18.67
N GLU A 107 9.02 17.47 19.69
CA GLU A 107 8.42 16.12 19.57
C GLU A 107 7.25 16.08 18.57
N SER A 108 6.46 17.16 18.46
CA SER A 108 5.39 17.26 17.45
C SER A 108 5.93 17.18 16.03
N ASP A 109 7.10 17.77 15.76
CA ASP A 109 7.73 17.74 14.44
C ASP A 109 8.27 16.33 14.13
N LYS A 110 8.83 15.65 15.13
CA LYS A 110 9.27 14.26 14.99
C LYS A 110 8.10 13.33 14.70
N GLU A 111 6.94 13.55 15.32
CA GLU A 111 5.72 12.80 15.02
C GLU A 111 5.26 12.99 13.57
N ILE A 112 5.33 14.23 13.05
CA ILE A 112 5.07 14.50 11.63
C ILE A 112 6.07 13.76 10.75
N ALA A 113 7.37 13.85 11.04
CA ALA A 113 8.41 13.16 10.28
C ALA A 113 8.25 11.63 10.30
N ARG A 114 7.80 11.04 11.42
CA ARG A 114 7.49 9.60 11.53
C ARG A 114 6.33 9.22 10.61
N LYS A 115 5.27 10.02 10.55
CA LYS A 115 4.11 9.79 9.68
C LYS A 115 4.45 9.95 8.19
N GLN A 116 5.33 10.88 7.86
CA GLN A 116 5.76 11.17 6.49
C GLN A 116 6.94 10.30 6.03
N LYS A 117 7.48 9.45 6.90
CA LYS A 117 8.65 8.59 6.61
C LYS A 117 8.38 7.72 5.39
N ARG A 118 9.39 7.60 4.52
CA ARG A 118 9.33 6.69 3.37
C ARG A 118 9.14 5.24 3.82
N LYS A 119 8.30 4.52 3.07
CA LYS A 119 8.05 3.09 3.23
C LYS A 119 8.90 2.33 2.20
N LEU A 120 9.47 1.22 2.66
CA LEU A 120 10.29 0.33 1.83
C LEU A 120 9.43 -0.83 1.34
N SER A 121 9.40 -1.01 0.03
CA SER A 121 8.82 -2.18 -0.61
C SER A 121 9.84 -2.87 -1.51
N TYR A 122 9.72 -4.17 -1.58
CA TYR A 122 10.41 -5.03 -2.52
C TYR A 122 9.39 -5.65 -3.46
N TYR A 123 9.79 -5.86 -4.70
CA TYR A 123 8.99 -6.57 -5.69
C TYR A 123 9.81 -7.69 -6.29
N SER A 124 9.23 -8.88 -6.39
CA SER A 124 9.79 -10.04 -7.08
C SER A 124 8.72 -10.75 -7.89
N ASN A 125 9.14 -11.45 -8.93
CA ASN A 125 8.29 -12.42 -9.59
C ASN A 125 8.10 -13.64 -8.67
N ILE A 126 6.87 -14.13 -8.62
CA ILE A 126 6.49 -15.33 -7.87
C ILE A 126 5.64 -16.25 -8.75
N TYR A 127 5.74 -17.54 -8.48
CA TYR A 127 4.80 -18.55 -8.94
C TYR A 127 3.91 -18.95 -7.77
N VAL A 128 2.59 -18.92 -7.97
CA VAL A 128 1.63 -19.29 -6.93
C VAL A 128 1.45 -20.81 -6.95
N VAL A 129 1.98 -21.48 -5.93
CA VAL A 129 1.89 -22.95 -5.78
C VAL A 129 0.55 -23.34 -5.18
N SER A 130 0.09 -22.62 -4.16
CA SER A 130 -1.24 -22.78 -3.59
C SER A 130 -1.77 -21.47 -3.01
N ASP A 131 -3.02 -21.16 -3.29
CA ASP A 131 -3.75 -20.00 -2.79
C ASP A 131 -5.20 -20.43 -2.56
N ALA A 132 -5.46 -21.04 -1.40
CA ALA A 132 -6.78 -21.60 -1.09
C ALA A 132 -7.93 -20.57 -1.10
N ALA A 133 -7.60 -19.29 -0.95
CA ALA A 133 -8.57 -18.21 -0.97
C ALA A 133 -8.90 -17.72 -2.40
N ASN A 134 -7.98 -17.88 -3.34
CA ASN A 134 -8.13 -17.52 -4.76
C ASN A 134 -7.45 -18.60 -5.61
N SER A 135 -8.08 -19.78 -5.69
CA SER A 135 -7.48 -20.94 -6.37
C SER A 135 -7.24 -20.72 -7.86
N GLU A 136 -7.91 -19.73 -8.47
CA GLU A 136 -7.65 -19.28 -9.83
C GLU A 136 -6.25 -18.68 -10.05
N ASN A 137 -5.53 -18.33 -8.98
CA ASN A 137 -4.15 -17.84 -9.06
C ASN A 137 -3.14 -18.98 -9.12
N GLU A 138 -3.49 -20.18 -8.66
CA GLU A 138 -2.59 -21.33 -8.63
C GLU A 138 -2.09 -21.65 -10.04
N GLY A 139 -0.78 -21.86 -10.17
CA GLY A 139 -0.14 -22.14 -11.44
C GLY A 139 0.28 -20.93 -12.26
N LYS A 140 0.06 -19.70 -11.77
CA LYS A 140 0.36 -18.47 -12.50
C LYS A 140 1.53 -17.70 -11.90
N VAL A 141 2.15 -16.89 -12.76
CA VAL A 141 3.21 -15.96 -12.40
C VAL A 141 2.60 -14.58 -12.12
N PHE A 142 3.03 -13.99 -11.00
CA PHE A 142 2.63 -12.65 -10.56
C PHE A 142 3.81 -11.89 -9.99
N LEU A 143 3.65 -10.58 -9.84
CA LEU A 143 4.51 -9.75 -9.02
C LEU A 143 4.03 -9.78 -7.58
N TYR A 144 4.94 -9.96 -6.64
CA TYR A 144 4.63 -9.86 -5.22
C TYR A 144 5.32 -8.65 -4.59
N ARG A 145 4.51 -7.73 -4.03
CA ARG A 145 5.00 -6.61 -3.23
C ARG A 145 5.10 -7.04 -1.76
N TYR A 146 6.28 -6.90 -1.17
CA TYR A 146 6.51 -7.25 0.24
C TYR A 146 7.45 -6.28 0.95
N GLY A 147 7.38 -6.29 2.29
CA GLY A 147 8.20 -5.43 3.15
C GLY A 147 9.49 -6.10 3.62
N LYS A 148 10.25 -5.36 4.46
CA LYS A 148 11.53 -5.81 5.02
C LYS A 148 11.47 -7.19 5.68
N LYS A 149 10.39 -7.53 6.39
CA LYS A 149 10.27 -8.81 7.11
C LYS A 149 10.37 -10.05 6.22
N ILE A 150 9.79 -10.00 5.02
CA ILE A 150 9.88 -11.11 4.06
C ILE A 150 11.22 -11.08 3.34
N PHE A 151 11.74 -9.89 3.04
CA PHE A 151 13.08 -9.74 2.49
C PHE A 151 14.15 -10.29 3.42
N ASP A 152 14.05 -10.04 4.73
CA ASP A 152 14.97 -10.59 5.73
C ASP A 152 14.94 -12.13 5.72
N LYS A 153 13.75 -12.74 5.60
CA LYS A 153 13.63 -14.20 5.47
C LYS A 153 14.30 -14.74 4.20
N LEU A 154 14.18 -14.02 3.07
CA LEU A 154 14.90 -14.36 1.83
C LEU A 154 16.42 -14.30 2.03
N MET A 155 16.90 -13.24 2.69
CA MET A 155 18.33 -13.09 2.99
C MET A 155 18.83 -14.14 3.98
N GLU A 156 18.07 -14.44 5.03
CA GLU A 156 18.39 -15.49 6.01
C GLU A 156 18.44 -16.89 5.37
N ALA A 157 17.61 -17.15 4.35
CA ALA A 157 17.70 -18.41 3.59
C ALA A 157 19.03 -18.51 2.81
N MET A 158 19.47 -17.41 2.18
CA MET A 158 20.72 -17.37 1.41
C MET A 158 21.98 -17.24 2.28
N GLN A 159 21.86 -16.58 3.42
CA GLN A 159 22.92 -16.30 4.38
C GLN A 159 22.43 -16.64 5.79
N PRO A 160 22.36 -17.93 6.14
CA PRO A 160 21.89 -18.34 7.44
C PRO A 160 22.75 -17.76 8.57
N PRO A 161 22.14 -17.31 9.68
CA PRO A 161 22.88 -16.70 10.79
C PRO A 161 23.68 -17.72 11.62
N PHE A 162 23.42 -19.01 11.44
CA PHE A 162 24.07 -20.09 12.18
C PHE A 162 24.83 -21.02 11.22
N PRO A 163 26.04 -21.49 11.61
CA PRO A 163 26.93 -22.25 10.73
C PRO A 163 26.47 -23.67 10.40
N ASP A 164 25.49 -24.19 11.15
CA ASP A 164 24.89 -25.51 10.94
C ASP A 164 23.71 -25.50 9.96
N ALA A 165 23.24 -24.31 9.56
CA ALA A 165 22.19 -24.17 8.57
C ALA A 165 22.77 -24.08 7.15
N GLU A 166 22.26 -24.92 6.25
CA GLU A 166 22.68 -24.87 4.85
C GLU A 166 22.05 -23.66 4.12
N PRO A 167 22.85 -22.88 3.37
CA PRO A 167 22.31 -21.82 2.55
C PRO A 167 21.46 -22.40 1.41
N VAL A 168 20.38 -21.70 1.09
CA VAL A 168 19.45 -22.01 0.01
C VAL A 168 19.24 -20.75 -0.81
N ASN A 169 19.36 -20.84 -2.13
CA ASN A 169 18.92 -19.76 -3.02
C ASN A 169 17.40 -19.92 -3.27
N PRO A 170 16.53 -19.13 -2.62
CA PRO A 170 15.08 -19.30 -2.75
C PRO A 170 14.55 -18.99 -4.15
N PHE A 171 15.36 -18.33 -4.99
CA PHE A 171 15.02 -17.95 -6.36
C PHE A 171 15.45 -19.00 -7.39
N ASP A 172 16.13 -20.07 -6.98
CA ASP A 172 16.57 -21.13 -7.89
C ASP A 172 15.40 -22.06 -8.26
N PHE A 173 15.30 -22.45 -9.54
CA PHE A 173 14.22 -23.33 -10.01
C PHE A 173 14.37 -24.77 -9.52
N TRP A 174 15.59 -25.31 -9.43
CA TRP A 174 15.87 -26.72 -9.14
C TRP A 174 16.21 -26.95 -7.67
N GLU A 175 17.00 -26.06 -7.06
CA GLU A 175 17.49 -26.18 -5.68
C GLU A 175 16.90 -25.14 -4.72
N GLY A 176 15.95 -24.32 -5.18
CA GLY A 176 15.25 -23.35 -4.34
C GLY A 176 14.22 -23.97 -3.41
N ALA A 177 13.38 -23.14 -2.81
CA ALA A 177 12.38 -23.60 -1.85
C ALA A 177 11.08 -22.81 -1.96
N ASN A 178 9.97 -23.50 -1.71
CA ASN A 178 8.67 -22.87 -1.61
C ASN A 178 8.58 -22.06 -0.31
N PHE A 179 7.92 -20.91 -0.35
CA PHE A 179 7.68 -20.04 0.78
C PHE A 179 6.24 -20.20 1.26
N LYS A 180 6.08 -20.69 2.49
CA LYS A 180 4.79 -20.79 3.17
C LYS A 180 4.48 -19.43 3.78
N LEU A 181 3.69 -18.64 3.08
CA LEU A 181 3.22 -17.35 3.56
C LEU A 181 2.09 -17.58 4.56
N LYS A 182 2.34 -17.18 5.80
CA LYS A 182 1.37 -17.21 6.91
C LYS A 182 1.17 -15.79 7.40
N LEU A 183 -0.01 -15.26 7.14
CA LEU A 183 -0.44 -13.94 7.55
C LEU A 183 -1.38 -14.07 8.76
N ARG A 184 -1.18 -13.25 9.77
CA ARG A 184 -2.11 -13.11 10.91
C ARG A 184 -2.23 -11.65 11.31
N LYS A 185 -3.37 -11.27 11.89
CA LYS A 185 -3.53 -9.94 12.50
C LYS A 185 -3.05 -9.97 13.94
N VAL A 186 -2.05 -9.17 14.28
CA VAL A 186 -1.57 -8.97 15.67
C VAL A 186 -1.59 -7.46 15.95
N ASP A 187 -2.31 -7.06 17.00
CA ASP A 187 -2.47 -5.65 17.40
C ASP A 187 -2.92 -4.71 16.27
N GLY A 188 -3.76 -5.21 15.36
CA GLY A 188 -4.25 -4.44 14.21
C GLY A 188 -3.40 -4.57 12.94
N TYR A 189 -2.17 -5.07 13.03
CA TYR A 189 -1.20 -5.11 11.94
C TYR A 189 -1.03 -6.51 11.35
N TRP A 190 -0.62 -6.55 10.08
CA TRP A 190 -0.21 -7.78 9.40
C TRP A 190 1.12 -8.28 9.95
N ASN A 191 1.13 -9.54 10.39
CA ASN A 191 2.31 -10.20 10.92
C ASN A 191 2.64 -11.44 10.08
N TYR A 192 3.92 -11.57 9.74
CA TYR A 192 4.47 -12.62 8.88
C TYR A 192 5.47 -13.53 9.60
N ASP A 193 5.59 -13.44 10.93
CA ASP A 193 6.68 -14.10 11.66
C ASP A 193 6.65 -15.62 11.50
N LEU A 194 5.44 -16.21 11.38
CA LEU A 194 5.22 -17.64 11.15
C LEU A 194 5.48 -18.08 9.70
N SER A 195 5.73 -17.14 8.77
CA SER A 195 6.07 -17.49 7.39
C SER A 195 7.49 -18.08 7.34
N SER A 196 7.69 -19.11 6.55
CA SER A 196 8.98 -19.81 6.45
C SER A 196 9.16 -20.45 5.09
N PHE A 197 10.42 -20.73 4.74
CA PHE A 197 10.72 -21.61 3.62
C PHE A 197 10.44 -23.06 3.99
N ASP A 198 10.07 -23.85 2.97
CA ASP A 198 10.04 -25.30 3.04
C ASP A 198 11.44 -25.88 2.78
N ASN A 199 11.54 -27.20 2.75
CA ASN A 199 12.76 -27.86 2.30
C ASN A 199 13.05 -27.55 0.82
N LYS A 200 14.33 -27.68 0.44
CA LYS A 200 14.79 -27.56 -0.95
C LYS A 200 13.97 -28.49 -1.85
N SER A 201 13.47 -27.96 -2.95
CA SER A 201 12.71 -28.72 -3.94
C SER A 201 12.75 -28.04 -5.30
N ALA A 202 12.76 -28.86 -6.36
CA ALA A 202 12.57 -28.36 -7.71
C ALA A 202 11.13 -27.87 -7.88
N LEU A 203 10.97 -26.73 -8.55
CA LEU A 203 9.67 -26.25 -8.99
C LEU A 203 9.18 -27.16 -10.13
N LEU A 204 7.92 -27.59 -10.07
CA LEU A 204 7.29 -28.41 -11.13
C LEU A 204 8.13 -29.63 -11.53
N ASP A 205 8.65 -30.33 -10.50
CA ASP A 205 9.49 -31.53 -10.62
C ASP A 205 10.80 -31.32 -11.41
N GLY A 206 11.18 -30.07 -11.70
CA GLY A 206 12.41 -29.76 -12.44
C GLY A 206 12.29 -30.01 -13.95
N ASP A 207 11.08 -29.95 -14.51
CA ASP A 207 10.84 -30.09 -15.95
C ASP A 207 11.29 -28.81 -16.68
N ASP A 208 12.42 -28.89 -17.37
CA ASP A 208 13.08 -27.76 -18.03
C ASP A 208 12.16 -27.03 -19.04
N ASP A 209 11.33 -27.75 -19.79
CA ASP A 209 10.42 -27.15 -20.80
C ASP A 209 9.35 -26.28 -20.11
N VAL A 210 8.81 -26.77 -18.99
CA VAL A 210 7.80 -26.04 -18.21
C VAL A 210 8.42 -24.87 -17.45
N LEU A 211 9.65 -25.03 -16.97
CA LEU A 211 10.38 -23.96 -16.29
C LEU A 211 10.73 -22.82 -17.24
N GLU A 212 11.09 -23.12 -18.49
CA GLU A 212 11.29 -22.10 -19.53
C GLU A 212 10.00 -21.32 -19.82
N GLU A 213 8.85 -22.00 -19.89
CA GLU A 213 7.56 -21.31 -20.01
C GLU A 213 7.24 -20.39 -18.82
N VAL A 214 7.56 -20.82 -17.59
CA VAL A 214 7.37 -20.01 -16.38
C VAL A 214 8.28 -18.80 -16.40
N HIS A 215 9.54 -18.98 -16.79
CA HIS A 215 10.53 -17.91 -16.91
C HIS A 215 10.10 -16.85 -17.95
N GLY A 216 9.61 -17.29 -19.12
CA GLY A 216 9.09 -16.39 -20.15
C GLY A 216 7.80 -15.63 -19.78
N LYS A 217 7.11 -16.04 -18.70
CA LYS A 217 5.91 -15.36 -18.17
C LYS A 217 6.24 -14.34 -17.07
N GLN A 218 7.52 -14.18 -16.71
CA GLN A 218 7.93 -13.20 -15.70
C GLN A 218 7.76 -11.76 -16.18
N TYR A 219 7.46 -10.88 -15.24
CA TYR A 219 7.33 -9.45 -15.51
C TYR A 219 8.67 -8.73 -15.30
N SER A 220 8.96 -7.74 -16.14
CA SER A 220 10.07 -6.81 -15.96
C SER A 220 9.99 -6.13 -14.58
N LEU A 221 11.09 -6.18 -13.83
CA LEU A 221 11.26 -5.45 -12.58
C LEU A 221 11.89 -4.08 -12.81
N ALA A 222 12.60 -3.90 -13.93
CA ALA A 222 13.21 -2.63 -14.35
C ALA A 222 12.18 -1.49 -14.49
N ASP A 223 10.92 -1.82 -14.81
CA ASP A 223 9.84 -0.84 -14.88
C ASP A 223 9.67 -0.08 -13.55
N PHE A 224 9.83 -0.72 -12.40
CA PHE A 224 9.64 -0.08 -11.09
C PHE A 224 10.69 0.99 -10.79
N THR A 225 11.88 0.88 -11.36
CA THR A 225 12.98 1.84 -11.20
C THR A 225 13.17 2.73 -12.42
N SER A 226 12.30 2.62 -13.43
CA SER A 226 12.32 3.52 -14.58
C SER A 226 12.15 4.98 -14.12
N PRO A 227 13.02 5.92 -14.56
CA PRO A 227 12.88 7.34 -14.25
C PRO A 227 11.50 7.93 -14.59
N THR A 228 10.79 7.35 -15.55
CA THR A 228 9.43 7.79 -15.94
C THR A 228 8.39 7.57 -14.84
N ASN A 229 8.65 6.68 -13.90
CA ASN A 229 7.78 6.38 -12.75
C ASN A 229 8.10 7.26 -11.52
N PHE A 230 9.01 8.23 -11.67
CA PHE A 230 9.36 9.20 -10.65
C PHE A 230 9.08 10.60 -11.17
N LYS A 231 8.36 11.39 -10.36
CA LYS A 231 8.21 12.82 -10.62
C LYS A 231 9.53 13.53 -10.37
N SER A 232 9.76 14.64 -11.06
CA SER A 232 10.91 15.49 -10.80
C SER A 232 10.87 16.08 -9.39
N TYR A 233 12.02 16.53 -8.90
CA TYR A 233 12.11 17.17 -7.58
C TYR A 233 11.14 18.35 -7.44
N ASP A 234 11.04 19.19 -8.46
CA ASP A 234 10.18 20.38 -8.44
C ASP A 234 8.68 20.02 -8.43
N GLU A 235 8.29 18.97 -9.15
CA GLU A 235 6.91 18.45 -9.13
C GLU A 235 6.56 17.84 -7.77
N LEU A 236 7.47 17.03 -7.19
CA LEU A 236 7.29 16.46 -5.86
C LEU A 236 7.21 17.54 -4.79
N LYS A 237 8.06 18.56 -4.88
CA LYS A 237 8.06 19.70 -3.95
C LYS A 237 6.77 20.51 -4.07
N THR A 238 6.34 20.83 -5.28
CA THR A 238 5.07 21.52 -5.52
C THR A 238 3.89 20.74 -4.93
N ARG A 239 3.88 19.41 -5.11
CA ARG A 239 2.85 18.56 -4.52
C ARG A 239 2.94 18.48 -3.01
N LEU A 240 4.14 18.41 -2.44
CA LEU A 240 4.36 18.44 -1.00
C LEU A 240 3.81 19.74 -0.40
N ASP A 241 4.19 20.87 -0.97
CA ASP A 241 3.73 22.19 -0.53
C ASP A 241 2.21 22.33 -0.65
N ALA A 242 1.60 21.81 -1.72
CA ALA A 242 0.15 21.75 -1.87
C ALA A 242 -0.53 20.93 -0.77
N VAL A 243 -0.05 19.71 -0.52
CA VAL A 243 -0.62 18.81 0.51
C VAL A 243 -0.46 19.38 1.92
N LEU A 244 0.66 20.06 2.20
CA LEU A 244 0.91 20.66 3.51
C LEU A 244 0.14 21.98 3.71
N SER A 245 0.03 22.82 2.68
CA SER A 245 -0.68 24.12 2.75
C SER A 245 -2.20 24.00 2.61
N GLY A 246 -2.71 22.88 2.06
CA GLY A 246 -4.12 22.72 1.73
C GLY A 246 -4.54 23.38 0.41
N THR A 247 -3.58 23.86 -0.39
CA THR A 247 -3.88 24.39 -1.72
C THR A 247 -4.26 23.22 -2.63
N VAL A 248 -5.48 23.22 -3.15
CA VAL A 248 -5.95 22.15 -4.06
C VAL A 248 -5.23 22.27 -5.40
N VAL A 249 -4.18 21.49 -5.58
CA VAL A 249 -3.66 21.16 -6.90
C VAL A 249 -4.40 19.89 -7.34
N ALA A 250 -5.38 20.06 -8.22
CA ALA A 250 -6.09 18.93 -8.80
C ALA A 250 -5.08 18.04 -9.55
N ASN A 251 -4.82 16.82 -9.08
CA ASN A 251 -4.27 15.72 -9.89
C ASN A 251 -4.35 14.35 -9.17
N THR A 252 -4.91 13.38 -9.91
CA THR A 252 -5.37 12.05 -9.52
C THR A 252 -4.27 10.99 -9.54
N THR A 253 -3.85 10.51 -8.36
CA THR A 253 -3.31 9.14 -8.19
C THR A 253 -3.32 8.81 -6.70
N VAL A 254 -4.34 8.09 -6.22
CA VAL A 254 -4.51 7.84 -4.77
C VAL A 254 -4.65 6.34 -4.43
N GLN A 255 -4.95 5.44 -5.36
CA GLN A 255 -5.52 4.15 -4.95
C GLN A 255 -4.56 2.95 -4.77
N THR A 256 -3.37 2.89 -5.36
CA THR A 256 -2.55 1.66 -5.35
C THR A 256 -1.68 1.43 -4.11
N LEU A 257 -1.38 2.48 -3.35
CA LEU A 257 -0.44 2.44 -2.22
C LEU A 257 -1.13 2.46 -0.85
N MET A 258 -2.48 2.51 -0.81
CA MET A 258 -3.26 2.70 0.42
C MET A 258 -3.77 1.41 1.09
N GLU A 259 -3.53 0.22 0.54
CA GLU A 259 -4.21 -0.99 1.02
C GLU A 259 -3.52 -1.76 2.16
N ASP A 260 -2.29 -1.40 2.56
CA ASP A 260 -1.55 -2.13 3.61
C ASP A 260 -1.67 -1.53 5.02
N GLU A 261 -2.49 -0.49 5.22
CA GLU A 261 -2.73 0.10 6.55
C GLU A 261 -4.17 -0.17 6.99
N PRO A 262 -4.42 -0.70 8.20
CA PRO A 262 -5.77 -0.76 8.74
C PRO A 262 -6.29 0.67 8.93
N SER A 263 -7.11 1.14 7.99
CA SER A 263 -7.88 2.38 8.14
C SER A 263 -8.85 2.21 9.32
N SER A 264 -8.45 2.65 10.51
CA SER A 264 -9.38 2.91 11.59
C SER A 264 -10.21 4.13 11.21
N THR A 265 -11.32 3.93 10.50
CA THR A 265 -12.36 4.95 10.42
C THR A 265 -12.94 5.10 11.82
N ILE A 266 -12.49 6.09 12.58
CA ILE A 266 -13.28 6.57 13.72
C ILE A 266 -14.54 7.17 13.10
N LYS A 267 -15.63 6.39 13.11
CA LYS A 267 -16.96 6.93 12.88
C LYS A 267 -17.32 7.73 14.13
N VAL A 268 -17.14 9.05 14.07
CA VAL A 268 -17.85 9.94 15.00
C VAL A 268 -19.29 9.99 14.50
N ASP A 269 -20.15 9.18 15.13
CA ASP A 269 -21.59 9.22 14.93
C ASP A 269 -22.10 10.55 15.49
N THR A 270 -22.18 11.58 14.64
CA THR A 270 -22.90 12.83 14.96
C THR A 270 -24.36 12.64 14.59
N LYS A 271 -25.04 11.74 15.33
CA LYS A 271 -26.49 11.77 15.41
C LYS A 271 -26.88 12.82 16.45
N PRO A 272 -27.68 13.84 16.13
CA PRO A 272 -28.22 14.72 17.15
C PRO A 272 -29.17 13.90 18.02
N GLU A 273 -28.74 13.62 19.25
CA GLU A 273 -29.57 13.07 20.31
C GLU A 273 -30.46 14.20 20.87
N PRO A 274 -31.76 13.95 21.15
CA PRO A 274 -32.62 14.96 21.74
C PRO A 274 -32.10 15.36 23.13
N ALA A 275 -32.28 16.63 23.48
CA ALA A 275 -31.82 17.21 24.73
C ALA A 275 -32.28 16.38 25.95
N PRO A 276 -31.40 16.13 26.94
CA PRO A 276 -31.81 15.50 28.18
C PRO A 276 -32.75 16.45 28.94
N THR A 277 -33.93 15.95 29.31
CA THR A 277 -34.75 16.56 30.36
C THR A 277 -34.03 16.37 31.68
N VAL A 278 -33.53 17.46 32.25
CA VAL A 278 -32.99 17.50 33.61
C VAL A 278 -34.18 17.70 34.56
N GLU A 279 -34.52 16.68 35.34
CA GLU A 279 -35.20 16.91 36.62
C GLU A 279 -34.15 17.45 37.59
N VAL A 280 -34.36 18.67 38.04
CA VAL A 280 -33.49 19.36 39.00
C VAL A 280 -33.83 18.81 40.38
N ASP A 281 -32.91 18.03 40.95
CA ASP A 281 -32.92 17.70 42.37
C ASP A 281 -32.11 18.78 43.10
N ASP A 282 -32.78 19.52 44.00
CA ASP A 282 -32.31 20.76 44.63
C ASP A 282 -31.13 20.57 45.62
N ASP A 283 -30.65 19.34 45.83
CA ASP A 283 -29.63 19.04 46.85
C ASP A 283 -28.17 19.20 46.38
N ALA A 284 -27.91 19.34 45.07
CA ALA A 284 -26.54 19.46 44.54
C ALA A 284 -25.95 20.89 44.61
N MET A 285 -26.77 21.92 44.82
CA MET A 285 -26.32 23.33 44.87
C MET A 285 -25.83 23.76 46.25
N SER A 286 -26.21 23.03 47.32
CA SER A 286 -25.77 23.33 48.68
C SER A 286 -24.30 22.96 48.96
N TYR A 287 -23.71 22.11 48.12
CA TYR A 287 -22.32 21.64 48.27
C TYR A 287 -21.30 22.64 47.73
N PHE A 288 -21.65 23.42 46.70
CA PHE A 288 -20.75 24.39 46.08
C PHE A 288 -20.74 25.75 46.77
N GLU A 289 -21.83 26.14 47.45
CA GLU A 289 -21.86 27.39 48.24
C GLU A 289 -20.97 27.30 49.50
N LYS A 290 -20.83 26.11 50.10
CA LYS A 290 -19.95 25.91 51.28
C LYS A 290 -18.45 25.89 50.99
N LEU A 291 -18.04 25.81 49.72
CA LEU A 291 -16.63 25.85 49.32
C LEU A 291 -16.15 27.24 48.92
N ALA A 292 -17.05 28.23 48.89
CA ALA A 292 -16.74 29.62 48.54
C ALA A 292 -16.70 30.56 49.76
N GLU A 293 -16.96 30.06 50.98
CA GLU A 293 -16.90 30.83 52.24
C GLU A 293 -15.75 30.41 53.19
N GLU A 294 -14.74 29.67 52.70
CA GLU A 294 -13.42 29.53 53.38
C GLU A 294 -12.30 30.29 52.64
#